data_AF-A0AAD8YJK7-F1
#
_entry.id   AF-A0AAD8YJK7-F1
#
_cell.length_a   1.000
_cell.length_b   1.000
_cell.length_c   1.000
_cell.angle_alpha   90.00
_cell.angle_beta   90.00
_cell.angle_gamma   90.00
#
_symmetry.space_group_name_H-M   'P 1'
#
loop_
_entity.id
_entity.type
_entity.pdbx_description
1 polymer ?
#
loop_
_entity_poly.entity_id
_entity_poly.type
_entity_poly.pdbx_seq_one_letter_code
_entity_poly.pdbx_strand_id
1 'polypeptide(L)'
;MVGVEETASGILDALDRVVLEVEAMDAICNADTEENDDKDFVVSQQALGQAQTCLDEANASDAPSQIDIEAFVRTEACDGNTSNDGVRLRMSLPLGYPTIHSASVTVVHTPKFVTRSNHDTLSSKLQAIANELIGSEAMMSIISECRNIVSDWECNSSDNIDAIPSEAEEDDVVTSLPNNPACISRRWIWVHHIHEEFSGLKIQINPKYGAHSFQAS
;
A
#
# COMPACT_ATOMS: atom_id res chain seq x y z
N MET A 1 21.20 21.27 -26.94
CA MET A 1 21.23 20.29 -25.83
C MET A 1 20.86 21.03 -24.55
N VAL A 2 19.59 21.44 -24.40
CA VAL A 2 19.13 22.24 -23.24
C VAL A 2 18.10 21.49 -22.40
N GLY A 3 17.68 20.28 -22.81
CA GLY A 3 16.53 19.59 -22.19
C GLY A 3 16.84 18.41 -21.26
N VAL A 4 18.10 18.04 -21.01
CA VAL A 4 18.45 16.86 -20.18
C VAL A 4 18.87 17.25 -18.76
N GLU A 5 19.61 18.35 -18.61
CA GLU A 5 20.01 18.85 -17.29
C GLU A 5 18.83 19.44 -16.52
N GLU A 6 17.90 20.13 -17.21
CA GLU A 6 16.69 20.69 -16.60
C GLU A 6 15.76 19.59 -16.04
N THR A 7 15.67 18.45 -16.74
CA THR A 7 14.89 17.30 -16.29
C THR A 7 15.55 16.56 -15.13
N ALA A 8 16.88 16.42 -15.13
CA ALA A 8 17.60 15.77 -14.05
C ALA A 8 17.54 16.58 -12.75
N SER A 9 17.69 17.91 -12.83
CA SER A 9 17.52 18.82 -11.69
C SER A 9 16.11 18.74 -11.11
N GLY A 10 15.08 18.76 -11.96
CA GLY A 10 13.69 18.67 -11.49
C GLY A 10 13.34 17.32 -10.85
N ILE A 11 14.00 16.23 -11.28
CA ILE A 11 13.85 14.91 -10.66
C ILE A 11 14.52 14.88 -9.27
N LEU A 12 15.73 15.42 -9.14
CA LEU A 12 16.41 15.48 -7.84
C LEU A 12 15.64 16.34 -6.84
N ASP A 13 15.12 17.49 -7.27
CA ASP A 13 14.26 18.33 -6.41
C ASP A 13 12.98 17.59 -5.98
N ALA A 14 12.37 16.82 -6.90
CA ALA A 14 11.20 16.01 -6.57
C ALA A 14 11.56 14.90 -5.56
N LEU A 15 12.68 14.22 -5.75
CA LEU A 15 13.17 13.18 -4.83
C LEU A 15 13.48 13.74 -3.44
N ASP A 16 14.12 14.91 -3.35
CA ASP A 16 14.42 15.57 -2.08
C ASP A 16 13.14 15.83 -1.29
N ARG A 17 12.11 16.38 -1.94
CA ARG A 17 10.79 16.58 -1.34
C ARG A 17 10.14 15.27 -0.88
N VAL A 18 10.27 14.19 -1.65
CA VAL A 18 9.74 12.88 -1.26
C VAL A 18 10.44 12.33 -0.04
N VAL A 19 11.77 12.39 0.00
CA VAL A 19 12.55 11.91 1.16
C VAL A 19 12.14 12.69 2.41
N LEU A 20 12.05 14.02 2.33
CA LEU A 20 11.62 14.87 3.43
C LEU A 20 10.17 14.58 3.88
N GLU A 21 9.23 14.41 2.95
CA GLU A 21 7.85 14.06 3.27
C GLU A 21 7.78 12.70 3.98
N VAL A 22 8.50 11.71 3.49
CA VAL A 22 8.55 10.37 4.06
C VAL A 22 9.14 10.38 5.47
N GLU A 23 10.25 11.11 5.69
CA GLU A 23 10.86 11.25 7.01
C GLU A 23 9.94 11.95 8.00
N ALA A 24 9.27 13.01 7.57
CA ALA A 24 8.27 13.70 8.39
C ALA A 24 7.11 12.77 8.76
N MET A 25 6.63 11.98 7.81
CA MET A 25 5.54 11.03 8.02
C MET A 25 5.94 9.88 8.95
N ASP A 26 7.15 9.33 8.81
CA ASP A 26 7.69 8.31 9.72
C ASP A 26 7.77 8.87 11.14
N ALA A 27 8.29 10.09 11.30
CA ALA A 27 8.39 10.76 12.60
C ALA A 27 7.04 11.04 13.24
N ILE A 28 6.00 11.36 12.46
CA ILE A 28 4.64 11.63 12.98
C ILE A 28 3.92 10.33 13.34
N CYS A 29 3.92 9.35 12.43
CA CYS A 29 3.11 8.15 12.59
C CYS A 29 3.74 7.12 13.54
N ASN A 30 5.07 7.11 13.66
CA ASN A 30 5.78 6.16 14.51
C ASN A 30 6.39 6.81 15.78
N ALA A 31 5.99 8.04 16.13
CA ALA A 31 6.54 8.80 17.27
C ALA A 31 6.46 8.03 18.60
N ASP A 32 5.34 7.34 18.82
CA ASP A 32 5.01 6.64 20.06
C ASP A 32 5.13 5.11 19.93
N THR A 33 5.60 4.61 18.79
CA THR A 33 5.71 3.16 18.54
C THR A 33 7.00 2.63 19.17
N GLU A 34 6.90 1.74 20.16
CA GLU A 34 8.06 1.04 20.71
C GLU A 34 8.62 0.03 19.68
N GLU A 35 9.92 -0.32 19.78
CA GLU A 35 10.64 -1.17 18.79
C GLU A 35 9.98 -2.53 18.48
N ASN A 36 9.04 -3.01 19.29
CA ASN A 36 8.35 -4.29 19.12
C ASN A 36 6.88 -4.17 18.68
N ASP A 37 6.36 -2.95 18.51
CA ASP A 37 4.98 -2.74 18.06
C ASP A 37 4.88 -2.68 16.52
N ASP A 38 3.71 -3.06 16.00
CA ASP A 38 3.39 -2.91 14.59
C ASP A 38 3.45 -1.42 14.21
N LYS A 39 4.38 -1.07 13.31
CA LYS A 39 4.53 0.30 12.80
C LYS A 39 3.30 0.73 12.02
N ASP A 40 2.84 1.94 12.31
CA ASP A 40 1.69 2.53 11.60
C ASP A 40 2.11 3.09 10.25
N PHE A 41 3.40 3.31 10.01
CA PHE A 41 3.91 3.78 8.73
C PHE A 41 5.17 3.01 8.34
N VAL A 42 5.17 2.44 7.12
CA VAL A 42 6.23 1.58 6.62
C VAL A 42 6.55 1.94 5.17
N VAL A 43 7.84 2.02 4.85
CA VAL A 43 8.34 2.44 3.54
C VAL A 43 9.23 1.35 2.95
N SER A 44 9.22 1.20 1.63
CA SER A 44 10.22 0.40 0.91
C SER A 44 11.64 0.95 1.14
N GLN A 45 12.39 0.31 2.04
CA GLN A 45 13.76 0.70 2.39
C GLN A 45 14.71 0.69 1.19
N GLN A 46 14.48 -0.22 0.24
CA GLN A 46 15.29 -0.29 -0.97
C GLN A 46 15.12 0.95 -1.85
N ALA A 47 13.87 1.36 -2.11
CA ALA A 47 13.59 2.50 -2.97
C ALA A 47 13.98 3.82 -2.31
N LEU A 48 13.79 3.93 -0.99
CA LEU A 48 14.23 5.10 -0.22
C LEU A 48 15.76 5.23 -0.19
N GLY A 49 16.49 4.13 0.00
CA GLY A 49 17.95 4.15 -0.05
C GLY A 49 18.50 4.49 -1.44
N GLN A 50 17.82 4.06 -2.52
CA GLN A 50 18.15 4.49 -3.88
C GLN A 50 17.92 5.99 -4.09
N ALA A 51 16.80 6.53 -3.60
CA ALA A 51 16.52 7.96 -3.66
C ALA A 51 17.59 8.78 -2.92
N GLN A 52 17.96 8.38 -1.71
CA GLN A 52 19.03 9.04 -0.93
C GLN A 52 20.38 8.99 -1.66
N THR A 53 20.75 7.84 -2.24
CA THR A 53 21.99 7.72 -3.02
C THR A 53 21.99 8.69 -4.21
N CYS A 54 20.86 8.82 -4.91
CA CYS A 54 20.73 9.76 -6.03
C CYS A 54 20.90 11.23 -5.59
N LEU A 55 20.41 11.58 -4.40
CA LEU A 55 20.57 12.92 -3.83
C LEU A 55 22.01 13.19 -3.40
N ASP A 56 22.66 12.23 -2.73
CA ASP A 56 24.05 12.34 -2.28
C ASP A 56 25.04 12.47 -3.45
N GLU A 57 24.80 11.73 -4.53
CA GLU A 57 25.63 11.77 -5.74
C GLU A 57 25.23 12.89 -6.71
N ALA A 58 24.14 13.62 -6.42
CA ALA A 58 23.51 14.58 -7.31
C ALA A 58 23.29 14.01 -8.73
N ASN A 59 22.85 12.75 -8.80
CA ASN A 59 22.69 11.99 -10.03
C ASN A 59 21.35 11.26 -10.07
N ALA A 60 20.52 11.57 -11.07
CA ALA A 60 19.19 10.99 -11.24
C ALA A 60 19.17 9.69 -12.07
N SER A 61 20.31 9.16 -12.53
CA SER A 61 20.35 7.98 -13.42
C SER A 61 19.72 6.73 -12.81
N ASP A 62 19.89 6.56 -11.50
CA ASP A 62 19.46 5.39 -10.74
C ASP A 62 18.25 5.70 -9.86
N ALA A 63 17.53 6.78 -10.17
CA ALA A 63 16.34 7.18 -9.44
C ALA A 63 15.28 6.06 -9.46
N PRO A 64 14.66 5.73 -8.31
CA PRO A 64 13.63 4.72 -8.27
C PRO A 64 12.45 5.16 -9.14
N SER A 65 11.95 4.25 -9.98
CA SER A 65 10.77 4.53 -10.81
C SER A 65 9.49 4.75 -9.99
N GLN A 66 9.46 4.18 -8.78
CA GLN A 66 8.36 4.26 -7.85
C GLN A 66 8.84 3.98 -6.42
N ILE A 67 8.28 4.70 -5.44
CA ILE A 67 8.45 4.44 -4.02
C ILE A 67 7.09 4.02 -3.46
N ASP A 68 7.02 2.82 -2.90
CA ASP A 68 5.82 2.30 -2.25
C ASP A 68 5.90 2.49 -0.73
N ILE A 69 4.79 2.97 -0.19
CA ILE A 69 4.58 3.24 1.23
C ILE A 69 3.29 2.55 1.67
N GLU A 70 3.33 1.92 2.83
CA GLU A 70 2.14 1.46 3.55
C GLU A 70 1.90 2.32 4.78
N ALA A 71 0.66 2.78 4.95
CA ALA A 71 0.23 3.49 6.13
C ALA A 71 -0.99 2.76 6.75
N PHE A 72 -1.01 2.67 8.07
CA PHE A 72 -2.09 2.12 8.86
C PHE A 72 -2.75 3.27 9.62
N VAL A 73 -4.02 3.50 9.30
CA VAL A 73 -4.85 4.53 9.92
C VAL A 73 -5.73 3.83 10.94
N ARG A 74 -5.36 3.93 12.22
CA ARG A 74 -6.13 3.37 13.34
C ARG A 74 -7.49 4.03 13.44
N THR A 75 -8.51 3.23 13.74
CA THR A 75 -9.82 3.77 14.11
C THR A 75 -9.85 4.04 15.61
N GLU A 76 -10.33 5.22 15.97
CA GLU A 76 -10.56 5.57 17.37
C GLU A 76 -12.01 5.20 17.69
N ALA A 77 -12.19 4.06 18.36
CA ALA A 77 -13.53 3.59 18.70
C ALA A 77 -14.30 4.66 19.49
N CYS A 78 -15.47 5.05 18.99
CA CYS A 78 -16.31 6.09 19.60
C CYS A 78 -16.79 5.69 21.02
N ASP A 79 -16.74 4.40 21.37
CA ASP A 79 -17.13 3.82 22.68
C ASP A 79 -15.96 3.63 23.66
N GLY A 80 -14.74 4.03 23.28
CA GLY A 80 -13.53 3.87 24.10
C GLY A 80 -13.01 2.43 24.19
N ASN A 81 -13.58 1.50 23.43
CA ASN A 81 -13.10 0.13 23.36
C ASN A 81 -11.97 0.07 22.31
N THR A 82 -10.71 0.02 22.76
CA THR A 82 -9.54 0.02 21.88
C THR A 82 -9.42 -1.27 21.08
N SER A 83 -10.20 -1.42 20.01
CA SER A 83 -9.86 -2.34 18.94
C SER A 83 -8.72 -1.74 18.12
N ASN A 84 -7.59 -2.44 18.04
CA ASN A 84 -6.54 -2.16 17.05
C ASN A 84 -7.02 -2.55 15.63
N ASP A 85 -8.17 -2.04 15.22
CA ASP A 85 -8.68 -2.15 13.86
C ASP A 85 -8.39 -0.83 13.12
N GLY A 86 -8.30 -0.89 11.80
CA GLY A 86 -7.81 0.24 11.03
C GLY A 86 -7.85 0.05 9.53
N VAL A 87 -7.64 1.13 8.80
CA VAL A 87 -7.50 1.10 7.35
C VAL A 87 -6.03 0.98 6.99
N ARG A 88 -5.67 -0.02 6.17
CA ARG A 88 -4.34 -0.09 5.55
C ARG A 88 -4.39 0.54 4.16
N LEU A 89 -3.61 1.59 3.99
CA LEU A 89 -3.41 2.29 2.73
C LEU A 89 -2.07 1.89 2.13
N ARG A 90 -2.02 1.73 0.82
CA ARG A 90 -0.78 1.71 0.05
C ARG A 90 -0.74 2.92 -0.84
N MET A 91 0.31 3.73 -0.68
CA MET A 91 0.60 4.89 -1.51
C MET A 91 1.80 4.58 -2.38
N SER A 92 1.63 4.74 -3.68
CA SER A 92 2.66 4.54 -4.68
C SER A 92 3.04 5.89 -5.27
N LEU A 93 4.28 6.32 -5.01
CA LEU A 93 4.82 7.60 -5.45
C LEU A 93 5.63 7.38 -6.72
N PRO A 94 5.13 7.77 -7.90
CA PRO A 94 5.89 7.64 -9.14
C PRO A 94 7.06 8.63 -9.19
N LEU A 95 8.07 8.32 -9.99
CA LEU A 95 9.16 9.25 -10.28
C LEU A 95 8.60 10.61 -10.75
N GLY A 96 8.98 11.69 -10.08
CA GLY A 96 8.50 13.05 -10.36
C GLY A 96 7.30 13.49 -9.52
N TYR A 97 6.75 12.65 -8.64
CA TYR A 97 5.93 13.13 -7.51
C TYR A 97 6.81 13.94 -6.52
N PRO A 98 6.28 14.99 -5.87
CA PRO A 98 4.93 15.54 -6.02
C PRO A 98 4.77 16.50 -7.21
N THR A 99 5.84 16.85 -7.90
CA THR A 99 5.90 17.98 -8.84
C THR A 99 5.08 17.78 -10.12
N ILE A 100 5.16 16.59 -10.71
CA ILE A 100 4.62 16.27 -12.05
C ILE A 100 3.44 15.30 -11.96
N HIS A 101 3.49 14.38 -11.00
CA HIS A 101 2.54 13.29 -10.86
C HIS A 101 1.95 13.25 -9.46
N SER A 102 0.70 12.79 -9.36
CA SER A 102 0.04 12.50 -8.08
C SER A 102 0.48 11.15 -7.53
N ALA A 103 0.28 10.97 -6.23
CA ALA A 103 0.34 9.65 -5.61
C ALA A 103 -0.80 8.77 -6.12
N SER A 104 -0.53 7.47 -6.29
CA SER A 104 -1.58 6.46 -6.49
C SER A 104 -1.92 5.82 -5.15
N VAL A 105 -3.20 5.85 -4.78
CA VAL A 105 -3.66 5.41 -3.46
C VAL A 105 -4.52 4.17 -3.62
N THR A 106 -4.18 3.10 -2.89
CA THR A 106 -4.93 1.86 -2.84
C THR A 106 -5.32 1.54 -1.41
N VAL A 107 -6.60 1.28 -1.18
CA VAL A 107 -7.10 0.79 0.12
C VAL A 107 -6.93 -0.73 0.18
N VAL A 108 -5.93 -1.19 0.93
CA VAL A 108 -5.55 -2.61 1.04
C VAL A 108 -6.43 -3.37 2.03
N HIS A 109 -6.75 -2.73 3.15
CA HIS A 109 -7.57 -3.31 4.21
C HIS A 109 -8.49 -2.25 4.81
N THR A 110 -9.69 -2.66 5.22
CA THR A 110 -10.64 -1.83 5.96
C THR A 110 -11.24 -2.62 7.12
N PRO A 111 -11.64 -1.93 8.21
CA PRO A 111 -12.35 -2.51 9.34
C PRO A 111 -13.64 -3.22 8.93
N LYS A 112 -14.13 -4.11 9.79
CA LYS A 112 -15.33 -4.93 9.52
C LYS A 112 -16.61 -4.12 9.33
N PHE A 113 -16.73 -2.96 9.98
CA PHE A 113 -17.91 -2.09 9.86
C PHE A 113 -17.95 -1.35 8.51
N VAL A 114 -16.83 -1.31 7.78
CA VAL A 114 -16.78 -0.69 6.45
C VAL A 114 -17.38 -1.63 5.42
N THR A 115 -18.55 -1.25 4.91
CA THR A 115 -19.22 -1.97 3.82
C THR A 115 -18.42 -1.86 2.52
N ARG A 116 -18.69 -2.76 1.57
CA ARG A 116 -18.04 -2.71 0.24
C ARG A 116 -18.28 -1.37 -0.48
N SER A 117 -19.49 -0.81 -0.41
CA SER A 117 -19.79 0.50 -1.00
C SER A 117 -18.99 1.63 -0.34
N ASN A 118 -18.75 1.54 0.97
CA ASN A 118 -17.92 2.50 1.69
C ASN A 118 -16.44 2.33 1.32
N HIS A 119 -15.95 1.11 1.15
CA HIS A 119 -14.59 0.86 0.63
C HIS A 119 -14.37 1.52 -0.75
N ASP A 120 -15.28 1.32 -1.70
CA ASP A 120 -15.21 1.92 -3.04
C ASP A 120 -15.27 3.47 -2.97
N THR A 121 -16.08 4.00 -2.06
CA THR A 121 -16.20 5.44 -1.80
C THR A 121 -14.91 6.00 -1.19
N LEU A 122 -14.33 5.32 -0.20
CA LEU A 122 -13.05 5.69 0.42
C LEU A 122 -11.96 5.75 -0.63
N SER A 123 -11.80 4.68 -1.40
CA SER A 123 -10.77 4.58 -2.44
C SER A 123 -10.91 5.69 -3.48
N SER A 124 -12.14 5.98 -3.91
CA SER A 124 -12.39 7.04 -4.90
C SER A 124 -12.07 8.43 -4.36
N LYS A 125 -12.45 8.71 -3.10
CA LYS A 125 -12.18 10.00 -2.45
C LYS A 125 -10.69 10.22 -2.21
N LEU A 126 -9.98 9.22 -1.67
CA LEU A 126 -8.56 9.33 -1.38
C LEU A 126 -7.74 9.52 -2.67
N GLN A 127 -8.10 8.82 -3.75
CA GLN A 127 -7.45 9.02 -5.05
C GLN A 127 -7.76 10.40 -5.65
N ALA A 128 -8.98 10.92 -5.46
CA ALA A 128 -9.33 12.27 -5.91
C ALA A 128 -8.47 13.33 -5.22
N ILE A 129 -8.29 13.22 -3.89
CA ILE A 129 -7.42 14.11 -3.13
C ILE A 129 -5.97 14.05 -3.62
N ALA A 130 -5.44 12.85 -3.84
CA ALA A 130 -4.09 12.69 -4.37
C ALA A 130 -3.93 13.39 -5.74
N ASN A 131 -4.97 13.36 -6.59
CA ASN A 131 -4.97 14.04 -7.89
C ASN A 131 -5.14 15.56 -7.79
N GLU A 132 -5.84 16.06 -6.78
CA GLU A 132 -5.98 17.51 -6.53
C GLU A 132 -4.67 18.13 -6.01
N LEU A 133 -3.85 17.34 -5.34
CA LEU A 133 -2.60 17.77 -4.71
C LEU A 133 -1.37 17.63 -5.62
N ILE A 134 -1.54 17.49 -6.94
CA ILE A 134 -0.41 17.54 -7.87
C ILE A 134 0.32 18.89 -7.72
N GLY A 135 1.64 18.83 -7.58
CA GLY A 135 2.51 19.97 -7.29
C GLY A 135 2.85 20.12 -5.79
N SER A 136 2.15 19.40 -4.92
CA SER A 136 2.30 19.44 -3.47
C SER A 136 2.38 18.05 -2.82
N GLU A 137 3.00 18.00 -1.65
CA GLU A 137 3.00 16.83 -0.78
C GLU A 137 1.57 16.49 -0.34
N ALA A 138 1.20 15.21 -0.43
CA ALA A 138 -0.17 14.74 -0.32
C ALA A 138 -0.37 13.68 0.77
N MET A 139 0.69 13.05 1.28
CA MET A 139 0.60 11.87 2.15
C MET A 139 -0.17 12.18 3.44
N MET A 140 0.17 13.30 4.09
CA MET A 140 -0.50 13.72 5.32
C MET A 140 -1.98 14.03 5.08
N SER A 141 -2.30 14.71 3.98
CA SER A 141 -3.68 15.03 3.61
C SER A 141 -4.50 13.77 3.33
N ILE A 142 -3.93 12.79 2.63
CA ILE A 142 -4.55 11.49 2.36
C ILE A 142 -4.83 10.74 3.66
N ILE A 143 -3.84 10.65 4.55
CA ILE A 143 -3.97 9.95 5.84
C ILE A 143 -5.00 10.65 6.74
N SER A 144 -4.93 11.98 6.83
CA SER A 144 -5.89 12.76 7.63
C SER A 144 -7.31 12.62 7.12
N GLU A 145 -7.53 12.66 5.80
CA GLU A 145 -8.86 12.49 5.24
C GLU A 145 -9.37 11.06 5.46
N CYS A 146 -8.52 10.06 5.29
CA CYS A 146 -8.87 8.68 5.57
C CYS A 146 -9.36 8.52 7.01
N ARG A 147 -8.66 9.13 7.97
CA ARG A 147 -9.06 9.15 9.37
C ARG A 147 -10.44 9.78 9.55
N ASN A 148 -10.64 10.98 9.00
CA ASN A 148 -11.92 11.70 9.11
C ASN A 148 -13.11 10.87 8.58
N ILE A 149 -12.99 10.33 7.36
CA ILE A 149 -14.06 9.56 6.72
C ILE A 149 -14.40 8.30 7.52
N VAL A 150 -13.37 7.58 7.98
CA VAL A 150 -13.58 6.30 8.67
C VAL A 150 -14.17 6.52 10.07
N SER A 151 -13.70 7.55 10.80
CA SER A 151 -14.29 7.96 12.08
C SER A 151 -15.76 8.34 11.94
N ASP A 152 -16.12 9.08 10.88
CA ASP A 152 -17.52 9.42 10.60
C ASP A 152 -18.39 8.17 10.39
N TRP A 153 -17.87 7.15 9.71
CA TRP A 153 -18.60 5.91 9.48
C TRP A 153 -18.76 5.06 10.73
N GLU A 154 -17.73 5.02 11.58
CA GLU A 154 -17.76 4.30 12.84
C GLU A 154 -18.85 4.88 13.77
N CYS A 155 -18.84 6.20 13.99
CA CYS A 155 -19.83 6.83 14.87
C CYS A 155 -21.26 6.81 14.30
N ASN A 156 -21.44 6.87 12.96
CA ASN A 156 -22.77 6.69 12.36
C ASN A 156 -23.26 5.23 12.40
N SER A 157 -22.35 4.25 12.47
CA SER A 157 -22.71 2.84 12.57
C SER A 157 -23.12 2.45 13.98
N SER A 158 -22.63 3.12 15.02
CA SER A 158 -23.01 2.87 16.42
C SER A 158 -24.45 3.30 16.73
N ASP A 159 -24.95 4.33 16.06
CA ASP A 159 -26.31 4.87 16.29
C ASP A 159 -27.43 3.97 15.75
N ASN A 160 -27.09 2.88 15.05
CA ASN A 160 -28.07 2.00 14.39
C ASN A 160 -28.30 0.66 15.13
N ILE A 161 -27.82 0.53 16.37
CA ILE A 161 -28.02 -0.65 17.23
C ILE A 161 -28.97 -0.32 18.40
N ASP A 162 -30.14 0.25 18.12
CA ASP A 162 -31.19 0.42 19.15
C ASP A 162 -32.62 0.27 18.61
N ALA A 163 -32.80 -0.52 17.55
CA ALA A 163 -34.11 -0.92 17.05
C ALA A 163 -34.26 -2.44 17.04
N ILE A 164 -34.15 -3.08 18.21
CA ILE A 164 -34.77 -4.38 18.45
C ILE A 164 -36.19 -4.11 18.99
N PRO A 165 -37.26 -4.33 18.20
CA PRO A 165 -38.61 -4.32 18.76
C PRO A 165 -38.74 -5.50 19.72
N SER A 166 -38.88 -5.16 20.99
CA SER A 166 -39.18 -6.07 22.10
C SER A 166 -40.62 -6.56 22.01
N GLU A 167 -40.88 -7.70 21.35
CA GLU A 167 -42.07 -8.56 21.54
C GLU A 167 -41.65 -10.00 21.20
N ALA A 168 -41.40 -10.87 22.18
CA ALA A 168 -42.36 -11.76 22.85
C ALA A 168 -42.23 -13.22 22.35
N GLU A 169 -41.87 -14.08 23.31
CA GLU A 169 -42.27 -15.49 23.46
C GLU A 169 -41.61 -16.60 22.60
N GLU A 170 -41.60 -17.75 23.25
CA GLU A 170 -40.88 -19.01 23.04
C GLU A 170 -41.47 -19.82 21.87
N ASP A 171 -40.66 -20.63 21.16
CA ASP A 171 -40.76 -22.10 21.11
C ASP A 171 -40.09 -22.74 19.86
N ASP A 172 -39.47 -23.90 20.11
CA ASP A 172 -39.11 -25.07 19.27
C ASP A 172 -38.59 -25.01 17.80
N VAL A 173 -37.30 -25.38 17.66
CA VAL A 173 -36.73 -26.62 17.04
C VAL A 173 -37.10 -27.05 15.59
N VAL A 174 -36.01 -27.40 14.84
CA VAL A 174 -35.82 -28.04 13.51
C VAL A 174 -36.26 -27.22 12.29
N THR A 175 -35.48 -26.97 11.22
CA THR A 175 -34.65 -27.82 10.35
C THR A 175 -34.05 -26.83 9.31
N SER A 176 -32.80 -26.82 8.86
CA SER A 176 -32.30 -27.68 7.77
C SER A 176 -31.05 -27.06 7.10
N LEU A 177 -30.07 -27.94 6.85
CA LEU A 177 -29.00 -27.94 5.83
C LEU A 177 -27.79 -26.98 5.87
N PRO A 178 -26.62 -27.48 5.39
CA PRO A 178 -25.31 -26.85 5.55
C PRO A 178 -24.99 -25.94 4.37
N ASN A 179 -24.64 -24.69 4.64
CA ASN A 179 -23.99 -23.83 3.64
C ASN A 179 -22.68 -23.33 4.22
N ASN A 180 -21.64 -24.12 3.99
CA ASN A 180 -20.26 -23.68 4.04
C ASN A 180 -19.90 -23.20 2.62
N PRO A 181 -19.96 -21.90 2.28
CA PRO A 181 -19.10 -21.41 1.22
C PRO A 181 -17.72 -21.24 1.84
N ALA A 182 -16.83 -22.14 1.45
CA ALA A 182 -15.41 -22.07 1.70
C ALA A 182 -14.92 -20.61 1.68
N CYS A 183 -14.27 -20.18 2.77
CA CYS A 183 -13.39 -19.02 2.75
C CYS A 183 -12.39 -19.20 1.60
N ILE A 184 -12.68 -18.60 0.44
CA ILE A 184 -11.71 -18.48 -0.63
C ILE A 184 -10.75 -17.39 -0.16
N SER A 185 -9.79 -17.79 0.68
CA SER A 185 -8.61 -17.00 0.97
C SER A 185 -7.83 -16.90 -0.35
N ARG A 186 -8.06 -15.80 -1.09
CA ARG A 186 -7.26 -15.45 -2.26
C ARG A 186 -5.91 -14.96 -1.74
N ARG A 187 -4.97 -15.89 -1.60
CA ARG A 187 -3.54 -15.58 -1.47
C ARG A 187 -3.07 -14.97 -2.79
N TRP A 188 -2.67 -13.71 -2.76
CA TRP A 188 -1.93 -13.11 -3.86
C TRP A 188 -0.48 -13.57 -3.78
N ILE A 189 -0.01 -14.30 -4.79
CA ILE A 189 1.40 -14.65 -4.96
C ILE A 189 2.01 -13.53 -5.80
N TRP A 190 2.97 -12.81 -5.22
CA TRP A 190 3.80 -11.87 -5.97
C TRP A 190 4.84 -12.67 -6.77
N VAL A 191 4.75 -12.59 -8.10
CA VAL A 191 5.77 -13.14 -9.01
C VAL A 191 6.74 -12.02 -9.34
N HIS A 192 7.93 -12.04 -8.73
CA HIS A 192 9.04 -11.20 -9.16
C HIS A 192 9.55 -11.74 -10.52
N HIS A 193 9.41 -10.95 -11.58
CA HIS A 193 10.15 -11.20 -12.81
C HIS A 193 11.63 -10.89 -12.51
N ILE A 194 12.42 -11.93 -12.25
CA ILE A 194 13.88 -11.82 -12.26
C ILE A 194 14.29 -11.78 -13.73
N HIS A 195 14.76 -10.62 -14.20
CA HIS A 195 15.41 -10.50 -15.49
C HIS A 195 16.87 -10.92 -15.30
N GLU A 196 17.18 -12.21 -15.50
CA GLU A 196 18.57 -12.66 -15.53
C GLU A 196 19.21 -12.22 -16.85
N GLU A 197 20.04 -11.17 -16.80
CA GLU A 197 21.11 -10.98 -17.77
C GLU A 197 22.14 -12.11 -17.59
N PHE A 198 21.95 -13.23 -18.28
CA PHE A 198 22.99 -14.26 -18.36
C PHE A 198 24.09 -13.82 -19.33
N SER A 199 25.04 -13.05 -18.80
CA SER A 199 26.40 -13.00 -19.30
C SER A 199 27.08 -14.35 -19.05
N GLY A 200 27.18 -15.17 -20.09
CA GLY A 200 28.16 -16.24 -20.27
C GLY A 200 28.50 -17.14 -19.06
N LEU A 201 27.82 -18.28 -18.94
CA LEU A 201 28.39 -19.45 -18.27
C LEU A 201 28.36 -20.68 -19.18
N LYS A 202 29.55 -21.15 -19.55
CA LYS A 202 29.79 -22.44 -20.20
C LYS A 202 29.36 -23.57 -19.27
N ILE A 203 28.31 -24.31 -19.64
CA ILE A 203 28.00 -25.59 -19.02
C ILE A 203 28.87 -26.66 -19.68
N GLN A 204 29.88 -27.16 -18.95
CA GLN A 204 30.53 -28.43 -19.26
C GLN A 204 29.56 -29.56 -18.88
N ILE A 205 28.99 -30.21 -19.88
CA ILE A 205 28.18 -31.41 -19.70
C ILE A 205 29.13 -32.62 -19.66
N ASN A 206 29.19 -33.27 -18.51
CA ASN A 206 29.94 -34.51 -18.27
C ASN A 206 29.05 -35.70 -18.69
N PRO A 207 29.37 -36.46 -19.75
CA PRO A 207 28.49 -37.51 -20.25
C PRO A 207 28.80 -38.83 -19.55
N LYS A 208 28.13 -39.09 -18.43
CA LYS A 208 27.87 -40.48 -18.01
C LYS A 208 26.40 -40.76 -18.26
N TYR A 209 26.15 -41.87 -18.94
CA TYR A 209 24.88 -42.41 -19.42
C TYR A 209 24.44 -41.85 -20.78
N GLY A 210 24.64 -42.70 -21.80
CA GLY A 210 24.50 -42.36 -23.20
C GLY A 210 23.40 -43.13 -23.94
N ALA A 211 23.63 -43.22 -25.25
CA ALA A 211 22.80 -43.79 -26.30
C ALA A 211 21.57 -42.92 -26.64
N HIS A 212 21.37 -42.41 -27.85
CA HIS A 212 21.52 -43.05 -29.15
C HIS A 212 21.87 -42.05 -30.28
N SER A 213 22.66 -42.55 -31.24
CA SER A 213 23.03 -41.92 -32.50
C SER A 213 21.83 -41.63 -33.42
N PHE A 214 21.80 -40.42 -34.00
CA PHE A 214 21.10 -40.15 -35.27
C PHE A 214 22.06 -39.41 -36.20
N GLN A 215 22.52 -40.09 -37.24
CA GLN A 215 23.16 -39.47 -38.41
C GLN A 215 22.06 -38.91 -39.31
N ALA A 216 22.23 -37.68 -39.77
CA ALA A 216 21.60 -37.20 -41.00
C ALA A 216 22.72 -36.82 -41.96
N SER A 217 22.63 -37.37 -43.17
CA SER A 217 23.50 -37.11 -44.32
C SER A 217 23.46 -35.64 -44.77
#